data_AF-A0A953TSN2-F1
#
_entry.id   AF-A0A953TSN2-F1
#
_cell.length_a   1.000
_cell.length_b   1.000
_cell.length_c   1.000
_cell.angle_alpha   90.00
_cell.angle_beta   90.00
_cell.angle_gamma   90.00
#
_symmetry.space_group_name_H-M   'P 1'
#
loop_
_entity.id
_entity.type
_entity.pdbx_description
1 polymer ?
#
loop_
_entity_poly.entity_id
_entity_poly.type
_entity_poly.pdbx_seq_one_letter_code
_entity_poly.pdbx_strand_id
1 'polypeptide(L)'
;MPWGLKRFQETGHSHFVTFSCYHRSEPERGMLADAIKSLKQGVSRRLIGEAEHFWQKRYYDFNIRSYCQFVEKRRYIHRNPVKRGLCKRPEDWEWSSFRQCATGCEGAVEIECEWTARQRERAAGTLSPAVELPHSSQNRA
;
A
#
# COMPACT_ATOMS: atom_id res chain seq x y z
N MET A 1 12.41 13.25 -7.54
CA MET A 1 11.14 12.57 -7.92
C MET A 1 11.49 11.20 -8.43
N PRO A 2 10.71 10.14 -8.14
CA PRO A 2 11.10 8.83 -8.62
C PRO A 2 11.01 8.76 -10.15
N TRP A 3 11.95 8.06 -10.78
CA TRP A 3 12.14 8.14 -12.23
C TRP A 3 10.90 7.63 -12.99
N GLY A 4 10.52 8.32 -14.07
CA GLY A 4 9.37 7.96 -14.92
C GLY A 4 7.97 8.30 -14.38
N LEU A 5 7.82 8.73 -13.10
CA LEU A 5 6.51 9.06 -12.53
C LEU A 5 6.04 10.46 -12.94
N LYS A 6 4.98 10.57 -13.75
CA LYS A 6 4.35 11.86 -14.07
C LYS A 6 3.50 12.34 -12.88
N ARG A 7 3.70 13.59 -12.44
CA ARG A 7 2.92 14.20 -11.34
C ARG A 7 1.52 14.56 -11.84
N PHE A 8 0.49 13.99 -11.22
CA PHE A 8 -0.86 14.54 -11.18
C PHE A 8 -1.14 14.78 -9.70
N GLN A 9 -0.99 16.02 -9.23
CA GLN A 9 -0.85 16.32 -7.81
C GLN A 9 -1.85 17.37 -7.35
N GLU A 10 -3.07 16.92 -7.13
CA GLU A 10 -4.09 17.65 -6.38
C GLU A 10 -4.38 16.89 -5.07
N THR A 11 -4.90 17.60 -4.08
CA THR A 11 -5.41 16.98 -2.85
C THR A 11 -6.57 16.04 -3.22
N GLY A 12 -6.54 14.77 -2.79
CA GLY A 12 -7.60 13.80 -3.07
C GLY A 12 -7.25 12.63 -4.00
N HIS A 13 -5.99 12.48 -4.42
CA HIS A 13 -5.58 11.35 -5.28
C HIS A 13 -5.18 10.11 -4.46
N SER A 14 -5.83 8.97 -4.73
CA SER A 14 -5.43 7.67 -4.18
C SER A 14 -4.22 7.11 -4.93
N HIS A 15 -3.21 6.70 -4.17
CA HIS A 15 -2.02 6.01 -4.70
C HIS A 15 -1.93 4.62 -4.10
N PHE A 16 -1.80 3.62 -4.96
CA PHE A 16 -1.61 2.23 -4.55
C PHE A 16 -0.44 1.62 -5.33
N VAL A 17 0.25 0.68 -4.69
CA VAL A 17 1.16 -0.25 -5.37
C VAL A 17 0.55 -1.61 -5.20
N THR A 18 0.15 -2.20 -6.32
CA THR A 18 -0.25 -3.60 -6.38
C THR A 18 0.95 -4.42 -6.83
N PHE A 19 1.23 -5.50 -6.13
CA PHE A 19 2.15 -6.54 -6.59
C PHE A 19 1.30 -7.60 -7.30
N SER A 20 1.49 -7.77 -8.61
CA SER A 20 1.62 -9.14 -9.10
C SER A 20 3.02 -9.57 -8.69
N CYS A 21 3.18 -10.79 -8.19
CA CYS A 21 4.46 -11.31 -7.73
C CYS A 21 5.56 -10.99 -8.77
N TYR A 22 6.75 -10.60 -8.30
CA TYR A 22 7.93 -10.37 -9.14
C TYR A 22 8.01 -11.47 -10.23
N HIS A 23 8.02 -11.10 -11.52
CA HIS A 23 7.94 -11.99 -12.72
C HIS A 23 6.56 -12.47 -13.23
N ARG A 24 5.41 -11.98 -12.78
CA ARG A 24 4.12 -12.30 -13.43
C ARG A 24 3.51 -11.15 -14.24
N SER A 25 3.16 -11.47 -15.49
CA SER A 25 2.30 -10.68 -16.40
C SER A 25 0.90 -10.48 -15.82
N GLU A 26 0.07 -9.66 -16.49
CA GLU A 26 -1.34 -9.45 -16.12
C GLU A 26 -2.04 -10.79 -15.82
N PRO A 27 -2.91 -10.84 -14.79
CA PRO A 27 -3.58 -12.08 -14.44
C PRO A 27 -4.47 -12.56 -15.59
N GLU A 28 -4.43 -13.86 -15.89
CA GLU A 28 -5.21 -14.47 -16.99
C GLU A 28 -6.72 -14.22 -16.90
N ARG A 29 -7.21 -13.93 -15.69
CA ARG A 29 -8.64 -13.72 -15.40
C ARG A 29 -9.17 -12.32 -15.75
N GLY A 30 -8.31 -11.34 -16.04
CA GLY A 30 -8.76 -9.99 -16.41
C GLY A 30 -7.67 -8.92 -16.36
N MET A 31 -7.86 -7.84 -17.11
CA MET A 31 -6.88 -6.75 -17.19
C MET A 31 -6.93 -5.84 -15.96
N LEU A 32 -5.82 -5.18 -15.64
CA LEU A 32 -5.79 -4.16 -14.58
C LEU A 32 -6.84 -3.06 -14.85
N ALA A 33 -7.03 -2.70 -16.11
CA ALA A 33 -8.01 -1.70 -16.53
C ALA A 33 -9.44 -2.05 -16.08
N ASP A 34 -9.83 -3.33 -16.14
CA ASP A 34 -11.16 -3.80 -15.76
C ASP A 34 -11.36 -3.73 -14.24
N ALA A 35 -10.31 -4.06 -13.48
CA ALA A 35 -10.32 -3.94 -12.02
C ALA A 35 -10.47 -2.46 -11.59
N ILE A 36 -9.68 -1.57 -12.19
CA ILE A 36 -9.77 -0.12 -11.91
C ILE A 36 -11.12 0.45 -12.33
N LYS A 37 -11.65 0.05 -13.50
CA LYS A 37 -12.98 0.45 -13.95
C LYS A 37 -14.05 0.03 -12.96
N SER A 38 -14.02 -1.21 -12.51
CA SER A 38 -14.98 -1.77 -11.56
C SER A 38 -14.91 -1.04 -10.20
N LEU A 39 -13.71 -0.76 -9.71
CA LEU A 39 -13.50 -0.01 -8.48
C LEU A 39 -14.09 1.40 -8.56
N LYS A 40 -13.75 2.15 -9.63
CA LYS A 40 -14.23 3.52 -9.81
C LYS A 40 -15.76 3.58 -9.91
N GLN A 41 -16.35 2.66 -10.68
CA GLN A 41 -17.81 2.55 -10.81
C GLN A 41 -18.47 2.18 -9.48
N GLY A 42 -17.91 1.22 -8.73
CA GLY A 42 -18.45 0.79 -7.44
C GLY A 42 -18.48 1.92 -6.42
N VAL A 43 -17.41 2.71 -6.34
CA VAL A 43 -17.35 3.89 -5.47
C VAL A 43 -18.30 4.98 -5.95
N SER A 44 -18.36 5.27 -7.26
CA SER A 44 -19.29 6.25 -7.83
C SER A 44 -20.75 5.95 -7.47
N ARG A 45 -21.17 4.70 -7.61
CA ARG A 45 -22.54 4.28 -7.29
C ARG A 45 -22.86 4.39 -5.80
N ARG A 46 -21.86 4.24 -4.92
CA ARG A 46 -22.05 4.21 -3.46
C ARG A 46 -21.95 5.57 -2.79
N LEU A 47 -21.01 6.42 -3.25
CA LEU A 47 -20.58 7.59 -2.49
C LEU A 47 -20.82 8.93 -3.17
N ILE A 48 -21.09 8.96 -4.49
CA ILE A 48 -21.01 10.20 -5.28
C ILE A 48 -22.39 10.72 -5.72
N GLY A 49 -23.45 9.94 -5.54
CA GLY A 49 -24.83 10.38 -5.79
C GLY A 49 -25.00 10.95 -7.20
N GLU A 50 -25.47 12.20 -7.28
CA GLU A 50 -25.69 12.93 -8.54
C GLU A 50 -24.48 13.75 -9.03
N ALA A 51 -23.33 13.73 -8.32
CA ALA A 51 -22.18 14.52 -8.74
C ALA A 51 -21.56 13.95 -10.02
N GLU A 52 -21.43 14.80 -11.05
CA GLU A 52 -21.04 14.35 -12.40
C GLU A 52 -19.57 13.89 -12.51
N HIS A 53 -18.64 14.44 -11.70
CA HIS A 53 -17.20 14.28 -11.95
C HIS A 53 -16.34 14.13 -10.68
N PHE A 54 -16.43 12.99 -10.00
CA PHE A 54 -15.54 12.68 -8.85
C PHE A 54 -14.17 12.13 -9.26
N TRP A 55 -14.13 11.29 -10.30
CA TRP A 55 -12.90 10.62 -10.72
C TRP A 55 -12.24 11.31 -11.91
N GLN A 56 -10.91 11.43 -11.90
CA GLN A 56 -10.15 11.75 -13.11
C GLN A 56 -10.43 10.70 -14.22
N LYS A 57 -10.52 11.13 -15.48
CA LYS A 57 -10.94 10.25 -16.61
C LYS A 57 -10.04 9.01 -16.78
N ARG A 58 -8.73 9.16 -16.62
CA ARG A 58 -7.74 8.07 -16.71
C ARG A 58 -7.05 7.84 -15.37
N TYR A 59 -6.36 6.72 -15.26
CA TYR A 59 -5.39 6.48 -14.19
C TYR A 59 -3.98 6.50 -14.76
N TYR A 60 -2.99 6.63 -13.89
CA TYR A 60 -1.60 6.52 -14.25
C TYR A 60 -1.04 5.22 -13.67
N ASP A 61 -0.45 4.39 -14.52
CA ASP A 61 0.22 3.15 -14.17
C ASP A 61 1.71 3.20 -14.50
N PHE A 62 2.50 2.43 -13.75
CA PHE A 62 3.92 2.29 -13.97
C PHE A 62 4.35 0.87 -13.61
N ASN A 63 4.90 0.15 -14.58
CA ASN A 63 5.39 -1.21 -14.37
C ASN A 63 6.70 -1.20 -13.59
N ILE A 64 6.68 -1.81 -12.41
CA ILE A 64 7.85 -2.00 -11.55
C ILE A 64 8.52 -3.31 -11.96
N ARG A 65 9.76 -3.24 -12.44
CA ARG A 65 10.53 -4.38 -12.97
C ARG A 65 11.72 -4.77 -12.12
N SER A 66 12.07 -3.96 -11.11
CA SER A 66 13.17 -4.25 -10.19
C SER A 66 12.80 -3.97 -8.75
N TYR A 67 13.49 -4.66 -7.84
CA TYR A 67 13.33 -4.42 -6.41
C TYR A 67 13.71 -2.97 -6.02
N CYS A 68 14.74 -2.39 -6.65
CA CYS A 68 15.11 -1.00 -6.44
C CYS A 68 13.96 -0.04 -6.80
N GLN A 69 13.30 -0.25 -7.94
CA GLN A 69 12.11 0.53 -8.33
C GLN A 69 10.98 0.33 -7.32
N PHE A 70 10.76 -0.89 -6.84
CA PHE A 70 9.75 -1.16 -5.83
C PHE A 70 9.99 -0.35 -4.55
N VAL A 71 11.21 -0.41 -3.99
CA VAL A 71 11.59 0.32 -2.78
C VAL A 71 11.45 1.83 -2.98
N GLU A 72 11.87 2.33 -4.14
CA GLU A 72 11.76 3.73 -4.51
C GLU A 72 10.29 4.21 -4.54
N LYS A 73 9.39 3.47 -5.20
CA LYS A 73 7.97 3.83 -5.32
C LYS A 73 7.22 3.67 -3.99
N ARG A 74 7.54 2.62 -3.21
CA ARG A 74 6.99 2.43 -1.85
C ARG A 74 7.34 3.63 -0.96
N ARG A 75 8.61 4.03 -0.94
CA ARG A 75 9.09 5.21 -0.21
C ARG A 75 8.43 6.50 -0.69
N TYR A 76 8.14 6.63 -1.99
CA TYR A 76 7.43 7.77 -2.53
C TYR A 76 6.00 7.86 -2.00
N ILE A 77 5.25 6.76 -2.04
CA ILE A 77 3.83 6.72 -1.60
C ILE A 77 3.73 7.07 -0.12
N HIS A 78 4.55 6.44 0.73
CA HIS A 78 4.53 6.70 2.17
C HIS A 78 4.91 8.14 2.54
N ARG A 79 5.78 8.79 1.74
CA ARG A 79 6.19 10.19 1.98
C ARG A 79 5.29 11.22 1.31
N ASN A 80 4.36 10.81 0.45
CA ASN A 80 3.52 11.74 -0.29
C ASN A 80 2.63 12.60 0.62
N PRO A 81 1.97 12.06 1.67
CA PRO A 81 1.17 12.87 2.59
C PRO A 81 1.97 14.00 3.24
N VAL A 82 3.19 13.70 3.71
CA VAL A 82 4.10 14.70 4.30
C VAL A 82 4.53 15.75 3.28
N LYS A 83 4.94 15.32 2.08
CA LYS A 83 5.35 16.24 1.00
C LYS A 83 4.22 17.16 0.52
N ARG A 84 2.97 16.78 0.78
CA ARG A 84 1.78 17.56 0.44
C ARG A 84 1.25 18.38 1.62
N GLY A 85 1.92 18.33 2.78
CA GLY A 85 1.50 19.05 3.98
C GLY A 85 0.23 18.49 4.63
N LEU A 86 -0.18 17.27 4.28
CA LEU A 86 -1.38 16.63 4.85
C LEU A 86 -1.13 16.09 6.26
N CYS A 87 0.12 15.77 6.59
CA CYS A 87 0.54 15.35 7.91
C CYS A 87 2.01 15.75 8.16
N LYS A 88 2.45 15.72 9.42
CA LYS A 88 3.83 16.04 9.80
C LYS A 88 4.76 14.85 9.55
N ARG A 89 4.29 13.64 9.82
CA ARG A 89 5.08 12.40 9.70
C ARG A 89 4.28 11.33 8.94
N PRO A 90 4.94 10.40 8.21
CA PRO A 90 4.24 9.36 7.46
C PRO A 90 3.29 8.49 8.31
N GLU A 91 3.66 8.21 9.56
CA GLU A 91 2.87 7.46 10.55
C GLU A 91 1.59 8.16 11.00
N ASP A 92 1.53 9.49 10.89
CA ASP A 92 0.34 10.27 11.25
C ASP A 92 -0.76 10.14 10.19
N TRP A 93 -0.46 9.55 9.01
CA TRP A 93 -1.43 9.37 7.94
C TRP A 93 -2.12 8.01 8.04
N GLU A 94 -3.29 7.99 8.67
CA GLU A 94 -4.05 6.76 8.94
C GLU A 94 -4.48 6.01 7.68
N TRP A 95 -4.64 6.71 6.56
CA TRP A 95 -5.05 6.12 5.28
C TRP A 95 -3.84 5.65 4.44
N SER A 96 -2.75 5.24 5.09
CA SER A 96 -1.58 4.64 4.45
C SER A 96 -1.22 3.30 5.08
N SER A 97 -0.68 2.42 4.24
CA SER A 97 -0.03 1.19 4.67
C SER A 97 1.25 1.40 5.49
N PHE A 98 1.70 2.64 5.66
CA PHE A 98 2.96 2.95 6.35
C PHE A 98 3.00 2.36 7.77
N ARG A 99 1.92 2.54 8.55
CA ARG A 99 1.86 2.05 9.94
C ARG A 99 2.04 0.53 10.00
N GLN A 100 1.25 -0.23 9.24
CA GLN A 100 1.37 -1.68 9.17
C GLN A 100 2.75 -2.13 8.66
N CYS A 101 3.32 -1.46 7.65
CA CYS A 101 4.66 -1.77 7.17
C CYS A 101 5.76 -1.50 8.19
N ALA A 102 5.64 -0.43 8.98
CA ALA A 102 6.68 0.05 9.87
C ALA A 102 6.61 -0.61 11.26
N THR A 103 5.41 -0.85 11.78
CA THR A 103 5.20 -1.32 13.16
C THR A 103 4.53 -2.68 13.26
N GLY A 104 4.02 -3.23 12.15
CA GLY A 104 3.24 -4.47 12.16
C GLY A 104 1.85 -4.31 12.80
N CYS A 105 1.43 -3.09 13.17
CA CYS A 105 0.09 -2.86 13.67
C CYS A 105 -0.95 -3.08 12.56
N GLU A 106 -2.05 -3.76 12.89
CA GLU A 106 -3.17 -3.92 11.95
C GLU A 106 -3.77 -2.56 11.58
N GLY A 107 -3.87 -2.30 10.28
CA GLY A 107 -4.58 -1.14 9.75
C GLY A 107 -6.07 -1.42 9.58
N ALA A 108 -6.82 -0.39 9.17
CA ALA A 108 -8.25 -0.54 8.84
C ALA A 108 -8.52 -1.53 7.69
N VAL A 109 -7.50 -1.79 6.87
CA VAL A 109 -7.52 -2.80 5.81
C VAL A 109 -6.27 -3.64 5.99
N GLU A 110 -6.41 -4.96 5.91
CA GLU A 110 -5.27 -5.88 5.91
C GLU A 110 -4.44 -5.70 4.63
N ILE A 111 -3.13 -5.55 4.78
CA ILE A 111 -2.20 -5.33 3.68
C ILE A 111 -1.15 -6.42 3.69
N GLU A 112 -1.07 -7.19 2.61
CA GLU A 112 0.00 -8.16 2.44
C GLU A 112 1.35 -7.41 2.39
N CYS A 113 2.12 -7.58 3.45
CA CYS A 113 3.46 -7.05 3.64
C CYS A 113 4.34 -8.14 4.26
N GLU A 114 5.63 -7.85 4.43
CA GLU A 114 6.58 -8.82 5.02
C GLU A 114 6.12 -9.37 6.38
N TRP A 115 5.46 -8.54 7.19
CA TRP A 115 4.91 -8.95 8.48
C TRP A 115 3.74 -9.94 8.34
N THR A 116 2.74 -9.59 7.54
CA THR A 116 1.56 -10.43 7.28
C THR A 116 1.97 -11.75 6.59
N ALA A 117 2.90 -11.69 5.63
CA ALA A 117 3.43 -12.87 4.96
C ALA A 117 4.14 -13.81 5.95
N ARG A 118 5.01 -13.27 6.84
CA ARG A 118 5.69 -14.06 7.87
C ARG A 118 4.73 -14.64 8.89
N GLN A 119 3.71 -13.89 9.31
CA GLN A 119 2.68 -14.40 10.22
C GLN A 119 1.94 -15.58 9.59
N ARG A 120 1.55 -15.47 8.32
CA ARG A 120 0.91 -16.54 7.56
C ARG A 120 1.82 -17.75 7.41
N GLU A 121 3.09 -17.55 7.06
CA GLU A 121 4.08 -18.63 6.92
C GLU A 121 4.36 -19.35 8.25
N ARG A 122 4.38 -18.62 9.37
CA ARG A 122 4.45 -19.21 10.72
C ARG A 122 3.21 -19.99 11.07
N ALA A 123 2.02 -19.46 10.80
CA ALA A 123 0.75 -20.16 11.00
C ALA A 123 0.65 -21.43 10.14
N ALA A 124 1.22 -21.41 8.93
CA ALA A 124 1.32 -22.55 8.04
C ALA A 124 2.48 -23.52 8.36
N GLY A 125 3.26 -23.27 9.43
CA GLY A 125 4.39 -24.11 9.84
C GLY A 125 5.59 -24.10 8.88
N THR A 126 5.66 -23.14 7.95
CA THR A 126 6.74 -23.03 6.94
C THR A 126 7.95 -22.25 7.45
N LEU A 127 7.77 -21.43 8.50
CA LEU A 127 8.85 -20.73 9.19
C LEU A 127 8.97 -21.20 10.63
N SER A 128 10.20 -21.19 11.16
CA SER A 128 10.44 -21.38 12.59
C SER A 128 9.63 -20.35 13.42
N PRO A 129 9.17 -20.74 14.62
CA PRO A 129 8.48 -19.83 15.54
C PRO A 129 9.27 -18.55 15.77
N ALA A 130 8.58 -17.48 16.18
CA ALA A 130 9.26 -16.29 16.66
C ALA A 130 10.26 -16.68 17.75
N VAL A 131 11.51 -16.24 17.63
CA VAL A 131 12.42 -16.28 18.79
C VAL A 131 11.80 -15.38 19.84
N GLU A 132 11.26 -15.97 20.90
CA GLU A 132 10.92 -15.23 22.11
C GLU A 132 12.23 -14.68 22.66
N LEU A 133 12.42 -13.36 22.52
CA LEU A 133 13.51 -12.70 23.20
C LEU A 133 13.24 -12.86 24.70
N PRO A 134 14.19 -13.41 25.48
CA PRO A 134 13.98 -13.56 26.91
C PRO A 134 13.60 -12.21 27.49
N HIS A 135 12.44 -12.17 28.15
CA HIS A 135 11.94 -10.99 28.84
C HIS A 135 13.08 -10.32 29.59
N SER A 136 13.36 -9.05 29.28
CA SER A 136 14.27 -8.24 30.07
C SER A 136 13.71 -8.18 31.49
N SER A 137 14.29 -9.01 32.36
CA SER A 137 14.07 -8.95 33.79
C SER A 137 14.68 -7.65 34.27
N GLN A 138 13.92 -6.56 34.26
CA GLN A 138 14.32 -5.32 34.92
C GLN A 138 13.77 -5.31 36.35
N ASN A 139 14.66 -5.76 37.25
CA ASN A 139 14.92 -5.28 38.60
C ASN A 139 13.74 -5.07 39.57
N ARG A 140 13.60 -6.05 40.48
CA ARG A 140 13.38 -5.75 41.91
C ARG A 140 14.70 -5.30 42.52
N ALA A 141 14.75 -4.07 43.00
CA ALA A 141 15.57 -3.61 44.11
C ALA A 141 14.83 -2.44 44.78
#